data_AF-A0A4R0NH55-F1
#
_entry.id   AF-A0A4R0NH55-F1
#
_cell.length_a   1.000
_cell.length_b   1.000
_cell.length_c   1.000
_cell.angle_alpha   90.00
_cell.angle_beta   90.00
_cell.angle_gamma   90.00
#
_symmetry.space_group_name_H-M   'P 1'
#
loop_
_entity.id
_entity.type
_entity.pdbx_description
1 polymer ?
#
loop_
_entity_poly.entity_id
_entity_poly.type
_entity_poly.pdbx_seq_one_letter_code
_entity_poly.pdbx_strand_id
1 'polypeptide(L)'
;MKKINMNINRTLTLLFFVLTSLTSLAQEYKTNIKQRFTEFNQYMVKGEFNKSMDYIPEAIFTIVPRAEMVKMFEQLLKNKDMEVKFIGFDIKEIADVRKIDTCYYAKIKYISAMTLKMKISDTETADEKSTRLSMTKEAFANTFGSDNVKLDELTETFTINPIKNSWAISKDGKTAWKFVNIEPKQRLIMEKVLPKVLIEESIN
;
A
#
# COMPACT_ATOMS: atom_id res chain seq x y z
N MET A 1 39.41 8.69 50.70
CA MET A 1 39.18 8.05 49.38
C MET A 1 37.69 7.79 49.20
N LYS A 2 37.12 8.18 48.05
CA LYS A 2 35.67 8.28 47.76
C LYS A 2 35.00 6.89 47.70
N LYS A 3 33.98 6.65 48.54
CA LYS A 3 32.98 5.59 48.30
C LYS A 3 32.10 6.04 47.14
N ILE A 4 32.46 5.64 45.92
CA ILE A 4 31.60 5.86 44.75
C ILE A 4 30.40 4.92 44.85
N ASN A 5 29.23 5.51 44.64
CA ASN A 5 27.92 5.05 45.03
C ASN A 5 27.48 3.81 44.22
N MET A 6 27.71 2.60 44.75
CA MET A 6 27.41 1.31 44.08
C MET A 6 25.91 1.13 43.75
N ASN A 7 25.03 1.89 44.39
CA ASN A 7 23.60 1.94 44.04
C ASN A 7 23.33 2.67 42.71
N ILE A 8 24.11 3.70 42.36
CA ILE A 8 23.90 4.45 41.10
C ILE A 8 24.16 3.57 39.88
N ASN A 9 25.19 2.70 39.93
CA ASN A 9 25.49 1.78 38.83
C ASN A 9 24.42 0.69 38.68
N ARG A 10 23.84 0.19 39.77
CA ARG A 10 22.71 -0.77 39.73
C ARG A 10 21.44 -0.13 39.17
N THR A 11 21.14 1.12 39.56
CA THR A 11 20.00 1.87 39.02
C THR A 11 20.18 2.18 37.53
N LEU A 12 21.40 2.52 37.08
CA LEU A 12 21.71 2.74 35.65
C LEU A 12 21.53 1.46 34.81
N THR A 13 21.98 0.30 35.31
CA THR A 13 21.82 -0.98 34.60
C THR A 13 20.35 -1.41 34.50
N LEU A 14 19.56 -1.20 35.55
CA LEU A 14 18.12 -1.45 35.51
C LEU A 14 17.40 -0.51 34.53
N LEU A 15 17.77 0.77 34.49
CA LEU A 15 17.20 1.73 33.55
C LEU A 15 17.49 1.30 32.09
N PHE A 16 18.72 0.87 31.80
CA PHE A 16 19.10 0.39 30.47
C PHE A 16 18.29 -0.84 30.02
N PHE A 17 18.00 -1.77 30.94
CA PHE A 17 17.20 -2.98 30.64
C PHE A 17 15.70 -2.69 30.42
N VAL A 18 15.17 -1.65 31.08
CA VAL A 18 13.79 -1.19 30.85
C VAL A 18 13.67 -0.48 29.49
N LEU A 19 14.67 0.31 29.09
CA LEU A 19 14.70 0.97 27.78
C LEU A 19 14.80 -0.02 26.60
N THR A 20 15.50 -1.15 26.74
CA THR A 20 15.62 -2.16 25.66
C THR A 20 14.38 -3.05 25.52
N SER A 21 13.57 -3.21 26.56
CA SER A 21 12.33 -4.02 26.49
C SER A 21 11.16 -3.27 25.83
N LEU A 22 11.16 -1.94 25.85
CA LEU A 22 10.16 -1.13 25.15
C LEU A 22 10.36 -1.12 23.62
N THR A 23 11.60 -1.26 23.14
CA THR A 23 11.90 -1.29 21.70
C THR A 23 11.55 -2.63 21.05
N SER A 24 11.54 -3.74 21.79
CA SER A 24 11.18 -5.06 21.24
C SER A 24 9.69 -5.14 20.89
N LEU A 25 8.81 -4.63 21.76
CA LEU A 25 7.37 -4.52 21.51
C LEU A 25 7.05 -3.59 20.35
N ALA A 26 7.85 -2.53 20.18
CA ALA A 26 7.70 -1.60 19.06
C ALA A 26 8.02 -2.23 17.69
N GLN A 27 8.90 -3.24 17.68
CA GLN A 27 9.29 -3.93 16.45
C GLN A 27 8.30 -5.03 16.05
N GLU A 28 7.58 -5.63 17.00
CA GLU A 28 6.68 -6.74 16.76
C GLU A 28 5.48 -6.33 15.89
N TYR A 29 4.80 -5.22 16.21
CA TYR A 29 3.65 -4.77 15.42
C TYR A 29 4.04 -4.39 13.99
N LYS A 30 5.20 -3.74 13.77
CA LYS A 30 5.67 -3.39 12.41
C LYS A 30 5.95 -4.65 11.60
N THR A 31 6.51 -5.67 12.23
CA THR A 31 6.75 -6.97 11.61
C THR A 31 5.43 -7.63 11.20
N ASN A 32 4.42 -7.61 12.08
CA ASN A 32 3.11 -8.19 11.78
C ASN A 32 2.38 -7.42 10.65
N ILE A 33 2.38 -6.08 10.70
CA ILE A 33 1.84 -5.24 9.63
C ILE A 33 2.54 -5.56 8.31
N LYS A 34 3.88 -5.60 8.29
CA LYS A 34 4.67 -5.91 7.10
C LYS A 34 4.29 -7.26 6.53
N GLN A 35 4.21 -8.29 7.36
CA GLN A 35 3.83 -9.64 6.95
C GLN A 35 2.43 -9.65 6.33
N ARG A 36 1.43 -9.12 7.05
CA ARG A 36 0.02 -9.13 6.59
C ARG A 36 -0.15 -8.31 5.31
N PHE A 37 0.51 -7.16 5.20
CA PHE A 37 0.48 -6.34 3.99
C PHE A 37 1.19 -7.01 2.82
N THR A 38 2.26 -7.76 3.10
CA THR A 38 2.95 -8.59 2.10
C THR A 38 2.02 -9.67 1.56
N GLU A 39 1.34 -10.41 2.44
CA GLU A 39 0.38 -11.44 2.04
C GLU A 39 -0.79 -10.84 1.21
N PHE A 40 -1.35 -9.71 1.65
CA PHE A 40 -2.38 -8.97 0.92
C PHE A 40 -1.95 -8.66 -0.52
N ASN A 41 -0.78 -8.03 -0.71
CA ASN A 41 -0.31 -7.64 -2.04
C ASN A 41 0.16 -8.84 -2.87
N GLN A 42 0.66 -9.90 -2.25
CA GLN A 42 0.97 -11.15 -2.95
C GLN A 42 -0.28 -11.81 -3.55
N TYR A 43 -1.41 -11.80 -2.83
CA TYR A 43 -2.68 -12.25 -3.40
C TYR A 43 -3.12 -11.38 -4.58
N MET A 44 -2.92 -10.06 -4.51
CA MET A 44 -3.20 -9.15 -5.64
C MET A 44 -2.33 -9.47 -6.86
N VAL A 45 -1.02 -9.69 -6.67
CA VAL A 45 -0.07 -10.04 -7.75
C VAL A 45 -0.42 -11.38 -8.39
N LYS A 46 -0.84 -12.37 -7.59
CA LYS A 46 -1.25 -13.70 -8.09
C LYS A 46 -2.65 -13.72 -8.73
N GLY A 47 -3.38 -12.61 -8.70
CA GLY A 47 -4.79 -12.56 -9.15
C GLY A 47 -5.75 -13.31 -8.23
N GLU A 48 -5.32 -13.67 -7.02
CA GLU A 48 -6.15 -14.34 -5.99
C GLU A 48 -7.01 -13.30 -5.25
N PHE A 49 -7.75 -12.47 -5.99
CA PHE A 49 -8.47 -11.31 -5.47
C PHE A 49 -9.45 -11.65 -4.36
N ASN A 50 -10.09 -12.82 -4.43
CA ASN A 50 -10.97 -13.27 -3.36
C ASN A 50 -10.23 -13.35 -2.01
N LYS A 51 -9.01 -13.88 -1.98
CA LYS A 51 -8.23 -13.96 -0.73
C LYS A 51 -7.69 -12.60 -0.29
N SER A 52 -7.37 -11.71 -1.23
CA SER A 52 -6.93 -10.36 -0.86
C SER A 52 -8.04 -9.56 -0.18
N MET A 53 -9.31 -9.82 -0.49
CA MET A 53 -10.45 -9.19 0.19
C MET A 53 -10.50 -9.49 1.70
N ASP A 54 -9.88 -10.57 2.17
CA ASP A 54 -9.83 -10.89 3.60
C ASP A 54 -8.98 -9.88 4.38
N TYR A 55 -8.22 -9.01 3.70
CA TYR A 55 -7.42 -7.95 4.30
C TYR A 55 -8.10 -6.58 4.23
N ILE A 56 -9.30 -6.51 3.65
CA ILE A 56 -10.06 -5.27 3.53
C ILE A 56 -11.00 -5.15 4.75
N PRO A 57 -11.15 -3.96 5.36
CA PRO A 57 -12.10 -3.78 6.44
C PRO A 57 -13.54 -4.06 6.00
N GLU A 58 -14.25 -4.88 6.77
CA GLU A 58 -15.60 -5.35 6.40
C GLU A 58 -16.62 -4.23 6.18
N ALA A 59 -16.46 -3.09 6.88
CA ALA A 59 -17.36 -1.95 6.71
C ALA A 59 -17.34 -1.38 5.29
N ILE A 60 -16.26 -1.58 4.52
CA ILE A 60 -16.20 -1.20 3.09
C ILE A 60 -17.21 -2.01 2.27
N PHE A 61 -17.48 -3.27 2.64
CA PHE A 61 -18.41 -4.13 1.92
C PHE A 61 -19.88 -3.67 2.02
N THR A 62 -20.17 -2.71 2.91
CA THR A 62 -21.48 -2.05 2.96
C THR A 62 -21.66 -0.97 1.89
N ILE A 63 -20.57 -0.54 1.25
CA ILE A 63 -20.56 0.44 0.16
C ILE A 63 -20.39 -0.28 -1.17
N VAL A 64 -19.40 -1.16 -1.27
CA VAL A 64 -19.15 -1.98 -2.47
C VAL A 64 -19.07 -3.44 -2.04
N PRO A 65 -20.03 -4.30 -2.41
CA PRO A 65 -20.00 -5.71 -2.06
C PRO A 65 -18.68 -6.40 -2.45
N ARG A 66 -18.23 -7.35 -1.62
CA ARG A 66 -16.99 -8.11 -1.84
C ARG A 66 -16.92 -8.74 -3.23
N ALA A 67 -18.02 -9.34 -3.68
CA ALA A 67 -18.11 -9.97 -4.99
C ALA A 67 -17.96 -8.95 -6.14
N GLU A 68 -18.48 -7.74 -5.97
CA GLU A 68 -18.34 -6.68 -6.97
C GLU A 68 -16.91 -6.17 -7.07
N MET A 69 -16.21 -5.97 -5.94
CA MET A 69 -14.79 -5.62 -5.96
C MET A 69 -13.92 -6.68 -6.65
N VAL A 70 -14.15 -7.97 -6.35
CA VAL A 70 -13.45 -9.07 -7.03
C VAL A 70 -13.71 -9.03 -8.54
N LYS A 71 -14.98 -8.88 -8.94
CA LYS A 71 -15.37 -8.78 -10.35
C LYS A 71 -14.68 -7.61 -11.07
N MET A 72 -14.56 -6.45 -10.42
CA MET A 72 -13.87 -5.29 -11.00
C MET A 72 -12.40 -5.60 -11.32
N PHE A 73 -11.67 -6.24 -10.40
CA PHE A 73 -10.28 -6.63 -10.64
C PHE A 73 -10.15 -7.70 -11.73
N GLU A 74 -11.03 -8.70 -11.74
CA GLU A 74 -11.03 -9.72 -12.78
C GLU A 74 -11.32 -9.14 -14.17
N GLN A 75 -12.25 -8.19 -14.26
CA GLN A 75 -12.58 -7.49 -15.50
C GLN A 75 -11.42 -6.63 -15.98
N LEU A 76 -10.69 -5.98 -15.07
CA LEU A 76 -9.49 -5.21 -15.40
C LEU A 76 -8.42 -6.10 -16.06
N LEU A 77 -8.15 -7.29 -15.51
CA LEU A 77 -7.16 -8.22 -16.07
C LEU A 77 -7.62 -8.88 -17.39
N LYS A 78 -8.94 -9.03 -17.58
CA LYS A 78 -9.55 -9.63 -18.78
C LYS A 78 -9.94 -8.58 -19.84
N ASN A 79 -9.46 -7.34 -19.71
CA ASN A 79 -9.80 -6.28 -20.63
C ASN A 79 -9.32 -6.63 -22.06
N LYS A 80 -10.16 -6.35 -23.07
CA LYS A 80 -9.89 -6.67 -24.47
C LYS A 80 -8.99 -5.64 -25.17
N ASP A 81 -8.97 -4.42 -24.66
CA ASP A 81 -8.27 -3.28 -25.24
C ASP A 81 -6.93 -3.00 -24.52
N MET A 82 -6.74 -3.60 -23.34
CA MET A 82 -5.49 -3.50 -22.59
C MET A 82 -5.14 -4.80 -21.87
N GLU A 83 -3.85 -5.01 -21.70
CA GLU A 83 -3.28 -5.99 -20.79
C GLU A 83 -2.72 -5.25 -19.58
N VAL A 84 -3.24 -5.56 -18.39
CA VAL A 84 -2.74 -5.04 -17.12
C VAL A 84 -2.17 -6.22 -16.33
N LYS A 85 -1.01 -6.05 -15.71
CA LYS A 85 -0.44 -7.03 -14.78
C LYS A 85 0.05 -6.33 -13.52
N PHE A 86 -0.36 -6.82 -12.36
CA PHE A 86 0.29 -6.46 -11.11
C PHE A 86 1.58 -7.27 -10.99
N ILE A 87 2.73 -6.62 -10.96
CA ILE A 87 4.02 -7.31 -11.02
C ILE A 87 4.77 -7.32 -9.69
N GLY A 88 4.40 -6.45 -8.74
CA GLY A 88 5.03 -6.45 -7.44
C GLY A 88 4.66 -5.27 -6.56
N PHE A 89 5.30 -5.21 -5.41
CA PHE A 89 5.19 -4.10 -4.48
C PHE A 89 6.48 -4.00 -3.66
N ASP A 90 6.71 -2.82 -3.10
CA ASP A 90 7.84 -2.59 -2.20
C ASP A 90 7.44 -1.66 -1.06
N ILE A 91 7.53 -2.13 0.17
CA ILE A 91 7.18 -1.36 1.37
C ILE A 91 8.35 -0.43 1.69
N LYS A 92 8.12 0.87 1.56
CA LYS A 92 9.13 1.90 1.85
C LYS A 92 9.15 2.28 3.31
N GLU A 93 7.98 2.37 3.92
CA GLU A 93 7.85 2.85 5.28
C GLU A 93 6.59 2.29 5.96
N ILE A 94 6.72 2.01 7.25
CA ILE A 94 5.60 1.76 8.17
C ILE A 94 5.78 2.72 9.34
N ALA A 95 4.90 3.71 9.42
CA ALA A 95 4.88 4.68 10.51
C ALA A 95 4.55 4.01 11.84
N ASP A 96 4.84 4.68 12.95
CA ASP A 96 4.48 4.19 14.28
C ASP A 96 2.97 4.09 14.45
N VAL A 97 2.55 3.08 15.21
CA VAL A 97 1.13 2.85 15.50
C VAL A 97 0.60 3.95 16.41
N ARG A 98 -0.54 4.52 16.02
CA ARG A 98 -1.32 5.46 16.82
C ARG A 98 -2.65 4.81 17.23
N LYS A 99 -3.01 4.94 18.50
CA LYS A 99 -4.35 4.56 18.97
C LYS A 99 -5.29 5.75 18.82
N ILE A 100 -6.42 5.55 18.16
CA ILE A 100 -7.49 6.54 18.03
C ILE A 100 -8.79 5.79 18.37
N ASP A 101 -9.50 6.30 19.38
CA ASP A 101 -10.66 5.64 19.97
C ASP A 101 -10.37 4.17 20.37
N THR A 102 -11.08 3.22 19.77
CA THR A 102 -10.96 1.79 20.05
C THR A 102 -10.04 1.05 19.09
N CYS A 103 -9.41 1.74 18.14
CA CYS A 103 -8.62 1.13 17.06
C CYS A 103 -7.19 1.67 17.02
N TYR A 104 -6.33 0.91 16.36
CA TYR A 104 -4.92 1.18 16.16
C TYR A 104 -4.64 1.34 14.66
N TYR A 105 -3.84 2.36 14.34
CA TYR A 105 -3.62 2.80 12.96
C TYR A 105 -2.12 3.00 12.70
N ALA A 106 -1.64 2.56 11.54
CA ALA A 106 -0.29 2.89 11.06
C ALA A 106 -0.32 3.20 9.57
N LYS A 107 0.36 4.27 9.16
CA LYS A 107 0.49 4.65 7.75
C LYS A 107 1.56 3.78 7.10
N ILE A 108 1.26 3.25 5.92
CA ILE A 108 2.19 2.48 5.10
C ILE A 108 2.43 3.28 3.83
N LYS A 109 3.70 3.53 3.51
CA LYS A 109 4.13 4.06 2.21
C LYS A 109 4.76 2.92 1.41
N TYR A 110 4.31 2.71 0.18
CA TYR A 110 4.75 1.58 -0.63
C TYR A 110 4.71 1.89 -2.13
N ILE A 111 5.48 1.17 -2.91
CA ILE A 111 5.37 1.14 -4.37
C ILE A 111 4.44 -0.01 -4.75
N SER A 112 3.51 0.23 -5.68
CA SER A 112 2.64 -0.80 -6.25
C SER A 112 2.91 -0.94 -7.74
N ALA A 113 3.81 -1.85 -8.11
CA ALA A 113 4.30 -1.99 -9.47
C ALA A 113 3.32 -2.73 -10.37
N MET A 114 3.06 -2.17 -11.54
CA MET A 114 2.22 -2.79 -12.58
C MET A 114 2.81 -2.58 -13.97
N THR A 115 2.42 -3.45 -14.90
CA THR A 115 2.61 -3.20 -16.33
C THR A 115 1.28 -2.97 -17.02
N LEU A 116 1.32 -2.15 -18.05
CA LEU A 116 0.19 -1.87 -18.93
C LEU A 116 0.67 -1.93 -20.37
N LYS A 117 -0.06 -2.67 -21.21
CA LYS A 117 0.12 -2.70 -22.66
C LYS A 117 -1.23 -2.52 -23.33
N MET A 118 -1.32 -1.60 -24.28
CA MET A 118 -2.53 -1.42 -25.08
C MET A 118 -2.58 -2.50 -26.17
N LYS A 119 -3.75 -3.08 -26.38
CA LYS A 119 -4.03 -4.00 -27.49
C LYS A 119 -4.61 -3.19 -28.63
N ILE A 120 -3.88 -3.10 -29.72
CA ILE A 120 -4.20 -2.20 -30.85
C ILE A 120 -4.32 -3.04 -32.11
N SER A 121 -5.10 -2.57 -33.08
CA SER A 121 -5.22 -3.23 -34.38
C SER A 121 -3.94 -3.08 -35.20
N ASP A 122 -3.64 -4.08 -36.02
CA ASP A 122 -2.40 -4.18 -36.82
C ASP A 122 -2.27 -3.14 -37.96
N THR A 123 -3.11 -2.11 -37.97
CA THR A 123 -3.25 -1.12 -39.05
C THR A 123 -2.56 0.21 -38.76
N GLU A 124 -1.90 0.35 -37.62
CA GLU A 124 -1.22 1.58 -37.19
C GLU A 124 0.10 1.78 -37.95
N THR A 125 0.35 2.99 -38.45
CA THR A 125 1.65 3.37 -39.04
C THR A 125 2.71 3.59 -37.96
N ALA A 126 3.99 3.61 -38.35
CA ALA A 126 5.09 3.83 -37.40
C ALA A 126 5.02 5.19 -36.68
N ASP A 127 4.62 6.25 -37.40
CA ASP A 127 4.51 7.60 -36.85
C ASP A 127 3.32 7.74 -35.88
N GLU A 128 2.18 7.10 -36.20
CA GLU A 128 1.02 7.03 -35.31
C GLU A 128 1.36 6.28 -34.02
N LYS A 129 2.04 5.13 -34.13
CA LYS A 129 2.53 4.35 -32.99
C LYS A 129 3.43 5.18 -32.09
N SER A 130 4.43 5.83 -32.67
CA SER A 130 5.38 6.68 -31.92
C SER A 130 4.65 7.80 -31.17
N THR A 131 3.73 8.49 -31.87
CA THR A 131 2.92 9.56 -31.30
C THR A 131 2.06 9.07 -30.14
N ARG A 132 1.34 7.96 -30.33
CA ARG A 132 0.50 7.34 -29.30
C ARG A 132 1.30 6.94 -28.08
N LEU A 133 2.44 6.26 -28.26
CA LEU A 133 3.29 5.82 -27.15
C LEU A 133 3.81 7.02 -26.35
N SER A 134 4.23 8.07 -27.04
CA SER A 134 4.68 9.32 -26.41
C SER A 134 3.57 9.98 -25.59
N MET A 135 2.40 10.20 -26.18
CA MET A 135 1.24 10.80 -25.50
C MET A 135 0.77 9.95 -24.31
N THR A 136 0.78 8.63 -24.45
CA THR A 136 0.39 7.71 -23.37
C THR A 136 1.40 7.78 -22.22
N LYS A 137 2.70 7.81 -22.54
CA LYS A 137 3.76 7.97 -21.53
C LYS A 137 3.58 9.28 -20.76
N GLU A 138 3.30 10.38 -21.46
CA GLU A 138 3.07 11.68 -20.85
C GLU A 138 1.83 11.67 -19.95
N ALA A 139 0.71 11.09 -20.39
CA ALA A 139 -0.50 10.96 -19.58
C ALA A 139 -0.26 10.17 -18.28
N PHE A 140 0.50 9.06 -18.37
CA PHE A 140 0.89 8.30 -17.19
C PHE A 140 1.87 9.06 -16.31
N ALA A 141 2.85 9.77 -16.87
CA ALA A 141 3.78 10.59 -16.12
C ALA A 141 3.06 11.71 -15.35
N ASN A 142 2.06 12.34 -15.96
CA ASN A 142 1.22 13.36 -15.31
C ASN A 142 0.40 12.76 -14.15
N THR A 143 0.00 11.50 -14.26
CA THR A 143 -0.81 10.82 -13.23
C THR A 143 0.02 10.24 -12.10
N PHE A 144 1.18 9.64 -12.41
CA PHE A 144 1.97 8.83 -11.48
C PHE A 144 3.35 9.42 -11.17
N GLY A 145 3.75 10.51 -11.83
CA GLY A 145 5.10 11.08 -11.79
C GLY A 145 6.00 10.51 -12.88
N SER A 146 6.80 11.37 -13.52
CA SER A 146 7.73 10.99 -14.61
C SER A 146 8.68 9.87 -14.23
N ASP A 147 9.22 9.91 -13.01
CA ASP A 147 10.22 8.95 -12.53
C ASP A 147 9.62 7.56 -12.26
N ASN A 148 8.28 7.49 -12.19
CA ASN A 148 7.54 6.27 -11.90
C ASN A 148 7.02 5.58 -13.18
N VAL A 149 7.30 6.10 -14.37
CA VAL A 149 6.82 5.55 -15.64
C VAL A 149 7.97 5.25 -16.60
N LYS A 150 8.05 4.01 -17.05
CA LYS A 150 9.01 3.57 -18.07
C LYS A 150 8.28 2.92 -19.23
N LEU A 151 8.71 3.21 -20.45
CA LEU A 151 8.23 2.56 -21.66
C LEU A 151 9.33 1.65 -22.19
N ASP A 152 8.99 0.40 -22.44
CA ASP A 152 9.75 -0.49 -23.33
C ASP A 152 9.14 -0.37 -24.73
N GLU A 153 9.86 0.28 -25.64
CA GLU A 153 9.40 0.54 -27.01
C GLU A 153 9.35 -0.73 -27.88
N LEU A 154 10.14 -1.76 -27.56
CA LEU A 154 10.15 -3.03 -28.28
C LEU A 154 8.89 -3.82 -27.98
N THR A 155 8.51 -3.90 -26.71
CA THR A 155 7.35 -4.67 -26.27
C THR A 155 6.07 -3.82 -26.19
N GLU A 156 6.19 -2.50 -26.34
CA GLU A 156 5.13 -1.49 -26.13
C GLU A 156 4.51 -1.55 -24.73
N THR A 157 5.33 -1.92 -23.75
CA THR A 157 4.88 -2.13 -22.37
C THR A 157 5.29 -0.97 -21.50
N PHE A 158 4.32 -0.37 -20.83
CA PHE A 158 4.56 0.59 -19.77
C PHE A 158 4.77 -0.14 -18.46
N THR A 159 5.86 0.16 -17.75
CA THR A 159 6.06 -0.20 -16.35
C THR A 159 5.77 1.04 -15.49
N ILE A 160 4.84 0.91 -14.56
CA ILE A 160 4.37 2.01 -13.71
C ILE A 160 4.58 1.61 -12.25
N ASN A 161 5.31 2.44 -11.50
CA ASN A 161 5.71 2.21 -10.11
C ASN A 161 5.18 3.32 -9.18
N PRO A 162 3.85 3.53 -9.09
CA PRO A 162 3.29 4.58 -8.25
C PRO A 162 3.67 4.39 -6.78
N ILE A 163 4.09 5.48 -6.15
CA ILE A 163 4.20 5.57 -4.70
C ILE A 163 2.80 5.81 -4.14
N LYS A 164 2.33 4.86 -3.33
CA LYS A 164 1.01 4.87 -2.70
C LYS A 164 1.12 4.93 -1.20
N ASN A 165 0.02 5.35 -0.57
CA ASN A 165 -0.15 5.30 0.87
C ASN A 165 -1.36 4.44 1.24
N SER A 166 -1.28 3.74 2.36
CA SER A 166 -2.35 2.92 2.91
C SER A 166 -2.40 3.07 4.43
N TRP A 167 -3.56 2.90 5.03
CA TRP A 167 -3.69 2.78 6.48
C TRP A 167 -3.87 1.32 6.86
N ALA A 168 -3.00 0.83 7.74
CA ALA A 168 -3.21 -0.40 8.48
C ALA A 168 -4.14 -0.12 9.67
N ILE A 169 -5.13 -0.99 9.89
CA ILE A 169 -6.15 -0.85 10.94
C ILE A 169 -6.23 -2.16 11.73
N SER A 170 -6.18 -2.08 13.06
CA SER A 170 -6.40 -3.22 13.96
C SER A 170 -7.18 -2.81 15.21
N LYS A 171 -7.95 -3.74 15.78
CA LYS A 171 -8.66 -3.53 17.05
C LYS A 171 -7.76 -3.67 18.28
N ASP A 172 -6.74 -4.53 18.21
CA ASP A 172 -5.85 -4.86 19.34
C ASP A 172 -4.45 -4.24 19.20
N GLY A 173 -4.12 -3.70 18.02
CA GLY A 173 -2.82 -3.10 17.72
C GLY A 173 -1.69 -4.14 17.59
N LYS A 174 -2.02 -5.43 17.48
CA LYS A 174 -1.07 -6.53 17.41
C LYS A 174 -1.34 -7.44 16.22
N THR A 175 -2.59 -7.83 16.03
CA THR A 175 -3.01 -8.86 15.06
C THR A 175 -4.14 -8.36 14.17
N ALA A 176 -4.59 -9.21 13.24
CA ALA A 176 -5.75 -8.99 12.38
C ALA A 176 -5.75 -7.65 11.59
N TRP A 177 -4.57 -7.16 11.24
CA TRP A 177 -4.40 -5.92 10.47
C TRP A 177 -5.13 -6.00 9.13
N LYS A 178 -5.96 -4.98 8.87
CA LYS A 178 -6.65 -4.74 7.60
C LYS A 178 -6.11 -3.46 6.96
N PHE A 179 -6.32 -3.28 5.66
CA PHE A 179 -5.72 -2.20 4.89
C PHE A 179 -6.74 -1.42 4.08
N VAL A 180 -6.59 -0.10 4.07
CA VAL A 180 -7.35 0.80 3.20
C VAL A 180 -6.39 1.74 2.49
N ASN A 181 -6.37 1.67 1.17
CA ASN A 181 -5.53 2.55 0.36
C ASN A 181 -6.10 3.96 0.37
N ILE A 182 -5.20 4.95 0.38
CA ILE A 182 -5.56 6.36 0.32
C ILE A 182 -5.76 6.73 -1.15
N GLU A 183 -7.01 6.96 -1.51
CA GLU A 183 -7.42 7.38 -2.85
C GLU A 183 -8.38 8.56 -2.70
N PRO A 184 -7.94 9.83 -2.89
CA PRO A 184 -8.77 11.01 -2.62
C PRO A 184 -10.12 11.02 -3.36
N LYS A 185 -10.15 10.46 -4.58
CA LYS A 185 -11.38 10.29 -5.38
C LYS A 185 -12.37 9.30 -4.77
N GLN A 186 -11.93 8.49 -3.80
CA GLN A 186 -12.71 7.48 -3.08
C GLN A 186 -12.96 7.89 -1.62
N ARG A 187 -13.02 9.18 -1.33
CA ARG A 187 -13.21 9.73 0.02
C ARG A 187 -14.34 9.06 0.81
N LEU A 188 -15.49 8.82 0.18
CA LEU A 188 -16.64 8.17 0.83
C LEU A 188 -16.30 6.77 1.39
N ILE A 189 -15.45 6.01 0.70
CA ILE A 189 -15.00 4.69 1.16
C ILE A 189 -14.07 4.85 2.37
N MET A 190 -13.15 5.82 2.32
CA MET A 190 -12.25 6.12 3.45
C MET A 190 -13.02 6.57 4.70
N GLU A 191 -14.04 7.42 4.54
CA GLU A 191 -14.91 7.91 5.64
C GLU A 191 -15.68 6.80 6.37
N LYS A 192 -15.82 5.62 5.75
CA LYS A 192 -16.48 4.48 6.37
C LYS A 192 -15.62 3.76 7.40
N VAL A 193 -14.30 3.89 7.33
CA VAL A 193 -13.35 3.07 8.10
C VAL A 193 -12.26 3.87 8.81
N LEU A 194 -12.00 5.10 8.37
CA LEU A 194 -11.00 5.98 8.96
C LEU A 194 -11.67 7.09 9.78
N PRO A 195 -11.14 7.41 10.97
CA PRO A 195 -11.47 8.64 11.67
C PRO A 195 -11.16 9.87 10.80
N LYS A 196 -11.95 10.94 10.97
CA LYS A 196 -11.81 12.18 10.17
C LYS A 196 -10.38 12.73 10.15
N VAL A 197 -9.69 12.73 11.30
CA VAL A 197 -8.31 13.20 11.42
C VAL A 197 -7.36 12.47 10.46
N LEU A 198 -7.53 11.16 10.27
CA LEU A 198 -6.68 10.39 9.35
C LEU A 198 -6.98 10.69 7.89
N ILE A 199 -8.22 11.05 7.57
CA ILE A 199 -8.64 11.41 6.20
C ILE A 199 -8.07 12.76 5.81
N GLU A 200 -8.14 13.73 6.72
CA GLU A 200 -7.55 15.06 6.54
C GLU A 200 -6.03 14.98 6.34
N GLU A 201 -5.33 14.19 7.17
CA GLU A 201 -3.88 13.89 7.00
C GLU A 201 -3.52 13.15 5.69
N SER A 202 -4.51 12.58 5.01
CA SER A 202 -4.31 11.76 3.81
C SER A 202 -4.59 12.53 2.52
N ILE A 203 -5.31 13.65 2.60
CA ILE A 203 -5.76 14.45 1.46
C ILE A 203 -5.02 15.79 1.38
N ASN A 204 -4.37 16.22 2.48
CA ASN A 204 -3.45 17.35 2.54
C ASN A 204 -2.02 16.93 2.16
#